data_AF-A0A6L7ZV15-F1
#
_entry.id   AF-A0A6L7ZV15-F1
#
_cell.length_a   1.000
_cell.length_b   1.000
_cell.length_c   1.000
_cell.angle_alpha   90.00
_cell.angle_beta   90.00
_cell.angle_gamma   90.00
#
_symmetry.space_group_name_H-M   'P 1'
#
loop_
_entity.id
_entity.type
_entity.pdbx_description
1 polymer ?
#
loop_
_entity_poly.entity_id
_entity_poly.type
_entity_poly.pdbx_seq_one_letter_code
_entity_poly.pdbx_strand_id
1 'polypeptide(L)'
;MSFAFRPARRAAFSVFSRGVFGGISGGLTAAAALALSGAAFAAQPEPWQMGFQKAATPMMEQVDEFHDLLLILITLISLFVLALLVMTVVKFRESKNPTPSKTTHNLLLEVVWTVVPVLILVVIAVPSFRLLYYTDKAPEPTVAEKAAGKTVMTVKAVGHQWYWSYEYSTAEGGKLRFESRIACRGTIDPENRKECEEANKSFQAKHKRDVIRLLDVDNEMVLPVDATVRVYVTAADVIHAWTIPASGAKVDAVPGQTNETWVRFTRPGWYFGQCSEICGQDHAFMPIGLRVVTAEEYKAWLAAAWKKATEDSDGFSVVREPQKTARTGTPVKGTPARIAAASAQR
;
A
#
# COMPACT_ATOMS: atom_id res chain seq x y z
N MET A 1 -21.05 -29.12 0.98
CA MET A 1 -21.41 -28.68 -0.38
C MET A 1 -20.44 -27.58 -0.78
N SER A 2 -19.49 -27.89 -1.65
CA SER A 2 -18.39 -26.98 -2.04
C SER A 2 -18.72 -26.38 -3.41
N PHE A 3 -19.04 -25.08 -3.47
CA PHE A 3 -19.20 -24.37 -4.73
C PHE A 3 -17.93 -23.58 -5.02
N ALA A 4 -17.05 -24.18 -5.81
CA ALA A 4 -15.91 -23.50 -6.42
C ALA A 4 -16.41 -22.61 -7.56
N PHE A 5 -16.45 -21.29 -7.35
CA PHE A 5 -16.65 -20.33 -8.43
C PHE A 5 -15.34 -20.22 -9.23
N ARG A 6 -15.32 -20.75 -10.45
CA ARG A 6 -14.29 -20.44 -11.45
C ARG A 6 -14.42 -18.96 -11.84
N PRO A 7 -13.32 -18.19 -11.95
CA PRO A 7 -13.40 -16.83 -12.46
C PRO A 7 -13.81 -16.85 -13.94
N ALA A 8 -14.71 -15.94 -14.30
CA ALA A 8 -15.18 -15.74 -15.65
C ALA A 8 -14.00 -15.39 -16.57
N ARG A 9 -13.79 -16.22 -17.61
CA ARG A 9 -12.88 -15.90 -18.71
C ARG A 9 -13.42 -14.65 -19.41
N ARG A 10 -12.63 -13.57 -19.45
CA ARG A 10 -12.88 -12.44 -20.34
C ARG A 10 -12.95 -12.96 -21.78
N ALA A 11 -14.09 -12.77 -22.44
CA ALA A 11 -14.23 -13.01 -23.87
C ALA A 11 -13.51 -11.88 -24.61
N ALA A 12 -12.33 -12.17 -25.15
CA ALA A 12 -11.66 -11.30 -26.11
C ALA A 12 -12.29 -11.54 -27.49
N PHE A 13 -12.95 -10.52 -28.04
CA PHE A 13 -13.25 -10.48 -29.47
C PHE A 13 -11.95 -10.20 -30.22
N SER A 14 -11.34 -11.23 -30.81
CA SER A 14 -10.25 -11.07 -31.79
C SER A 14 -10.72 -11.59 -33.15
N VAL A 15 -10.88 -10.69 -34.11
CA VAL A 15 -11.20 -11.02 -35.50
C VAL A 15 -9.96 -11.65 -36.14
N PHE A 16 -10.14 -12.85 -36.69
CA PHE A 16 -9.15 -13.60 -37.46
C PHE A 16 -8.81 -12.88 -38.77
N SER A 17 -7.52 -12.73 -39.05
CA SER A 17 -6.99 -12.59 -40.40
C SER A 17 -5.84 -13.59 -40.54
N ARG A 18 -6.03 -14.60 -41.39
CA ARG A 18 -5.04 -15.61 -41.75
C ARG A 18 -4.17 -15.06 -42.88
N GLY A 19 -2.85 -14.96 -42.64
CA GLY A 19 -1.84 -14.76 -43.67
C GLY A 19 -0.74 -15.81 -43.51
N VAL A 20 -0.60 -16.66 -44.51
CA VAL A 20 0.38 -17.75 -44.63
C VAL A 20 1.68 -17.21 -45.20
N PHE A 21 2.81 -17.38 -44.51
CA PHE A 21 4.18 -17.55 -45.03
C PHE A 21 4.98 -18.20 -43.88
N GLY A 22 5.56 -19.38 -44.00
CA GLY A 22 6.59 -19.75 -44.98
C GLY A 22 7.95 -19.51 -44.30
N GLY A 23 8.52 -20.57 -43.71
CA GLY A 23 9.57 -20.47 -42.70
C GLY A 23 10.96 -20.06 -43.20
N ILE A 24 11.83 -19.69 -42.26
CA ILE A 24 13.28 -19.87 -42.30
C ILE A 24 13.73 -20.27 -40.88
N SER A 25 14.62 -21.25 -40.90
CA SER A 25 15.19 -22.10 -39.87
C SER A 25 16.09 -21.39 -38.84
N GLY A 26 16.29 -22.12 -37.74
CA GLY A 26 17.06 -21.77 -36.55
C GLY A 26 18.46 -21.21 -36.78
N GLY A 27 18.83 -20.28 -35.91
CA GLY A 27 20.15 -19.64 -35.92
C GLY A 27 20.30 -18.45 -34.97
N LEU A 28 19.23 -17.96 -34.32
CA LEU A 28 19.28 -16.77 -33.46
C LEU A 28 18.79 -16.97 -32.02
N THR A 29 18.55 -18.19 -31.55
CA THR A 29 17.98 -18.43 -30.22
C THR A 29 18.99 -18.50 -29.07
N ALA A 30 20.31 -18.50 -29.33
CA ALA A 30 21.32 -18.58 -28.27
C ALA A 30 21.89 -17.21 -27.82
N ALA A 31 21.68 -16.12 -28.58
CA ALA A 31 22.20 -14.79 -28.25
C ALA A 31 21.14 -13.85 -27.60
N ALA A 32 19.87 -14.25 -27.58
CA ALA A 32 18.78 -13.48 -26.97
C ALA A 32 18.56 -13.78 -25.47
N ALA A 33 19.30 -14.73 -24.89
CA ALA A 33 19.10 -15.18 -23.50
C ALA A 33 19.90 -14.40 -22.44
N LEU A 34 20.65 -13.35 -22.83
CA LEU A 34 21.54 -12.60 -21.92
C LEU A 34 21.23 -11.09 -21.83
N ALA A 35 20.06 -10.64 -22.31
CA ALA A 35 19.65 -9.23 -22.28
C ALA A 35 18.24 -8.99 -21.71
N LEU A 36 17.79 -9.86 -20.80
CA LEU A 36 16.63 -9.56 -19.93
C LEU A 36 17.12 -8.91 -18.62
N SER A 37 17.88 -7.83 -18.74
CA SER A 37 17.85 -6.80 -17.70
C SER A 37 16.47 -6.15 -17.81
N GLY A 38 15.47 -6.72 -17.12
CA GLY A 38 14.13 -6.18 -17.10
C GLY A 38 14.18 -4.70 -16.79
N ALA A 39 13.63 -3.87 -17.68
CA ALA A 39 13.47 -2.45 -17.40
C ALA A 39 12.81 -2.32 -16.02
N ALA A 40 13.48 -1.64 -15.09
CA ALA A 40 13.02 -1.51 -13.73
C ALA A 40 11.64 -0.85 -13.75
N PHE A 41 10.60 -1.61 -13.42
CA PHE A 41 9.23 -1.11 -13.39
C PHE A 41 9.11 -0.12 -12.22
N ALA A 42 8.78 1.14 -12.47
CA ALA A 42 8.53 2.14 -11.45
C ALA A 42 7.04 2.46 -11.41
N ALA A 43 6.36 2.12 -10.32
CA ALA A 43 4.98 2.50 -10.08
C ALA A 43 4.92 3.92 -9.52
N GLN A 44 4.85 4.90 -10.42
CA GLN A 44 4.73 6.32 -10.13
C GLN A 44 3.45 6.88 -10.76
N PRO A 45 2.95 8.05 -10.31
CA PRO A 45 1.88 8.74 -11.02
C PRO A 45 2.33 9.18 -12.42
N GLU A 46 1.47 8.99 -13.41
CA GLU A 46 1.74 9.39 -14.80
C GLU A 46 0.97 10.68 -15.17
N PRO A 47 1.55 11.59 -15.97
CA PRO A 47 0.85 12.79 -16.42
C PRO A 47 -0.47 12.46 -17.11
N TRP A 48 -1.55 13.16 -16.75
CA TRP A 48 -2.91 12.98 -17.29
C TRP A 48 -3.56 11.62 -17.00
N GLN A 49 -3.01 10.84 -16.06
CA GLN A 49 -3.65 9.61 -15.59
C GLN A 49 -4.93 9.93 -14.81
N MET A 50 -6.03 9.26 -15.15
CA MET A 50 -7.36 9.47 -14.54
C MET A 50 -7.74 8.36 -13.53
N GLY A 51 -7.14 7.18 -13.65
CA GLY A 51 -7.41 6.02 -12.78
C GLY A 51 -6.31 5.78 -11.75
N PHE A 52 -6.38 4.66 -11.05
CA PHE A 52 -5.33 4.27 -10.12
C PHE A 52 -4.00 3.96 -10.81
N GLN A 53 -2.92 4.02 -10.02
CA GLN A 53 -1.66 3.40 -10.39
C GLN A 53 -1.85 1.89 -10.61
N LYS A 54 -1.04 1.30 -11.48
CA LYS A 54 -1.14 -0.13 -11.79
C LYS A 54 -0.95 -0.96 -10.52
N ALA A 55 -1.93 -1.81 -10.21
CA ALA A 55 -1.88 -2.71 -9.07
C ALA A 55 -0.61 -3.57 -9.06
N ALA A 56 0.03 -3.63 -7.89
CA ALA A 56 1.28 -4.36 -7.66
C ALA A 56 1.13 -5.50 -6.65
N THR A 57 -0.02 -5.56 -5.97
CA THR A 57 -0.35 -6.54 -4.96
C THR A 57 -1.75 -7.12 -5.23
N PRO A 58 -2.05 -8.35 -4.77
CA PRO A 58 -3.40 -8.91 -4.84
C PRO A 58 -4.45 -8.11 -4.06
N MET A 59 -4.00 -7.33 -3.07
CA MET A 59 -4.86 -6.43 -2.31
C MET A 59 -5.32 -5.27 -3.19
N MET A 60 -4.41 -4.60 -3.89
CA MET A 60 -4.77 -3.49 -4.79
C MET A 60 -5.60 -3.96 -5.99
N GLU A 61 -5.36 -5.16 -6.51
CA GLU A 61 -6.20 -5.74 -7.58
C GLU A 61 -7.67 -5.85 -7.16
N GLN A 62 -7.95 -6.32 -5.94
CA GLN A 62 -9.33 -6.39 -5.44
C GLN A 62 -9.92 -5.01 -5.13
N VAL A 63 -9.11 -4.06 -4.68
CA VAL A 63 -9.53 -2.66 -4.50
C VAL A 63 -9.93 -2.04 -5.84
N ASP A 64 -9.12 -2.25 -6.88
CA ASP A 64 -9.37 -1.76 -8.24
C ASP A 64 -10.67 -2.36 -8.82
N GLU A 65 -10.84 -3.68 -8.71
CA GLU A 65 -12.07 -4.35 -9.15
C GLU A 65 -13.33 -3.87 -8.40
N PHE A 66 -13.23 -3.67 -7.08
CA PHE A 66 -14.34 -3.16 -6.28
C PHE A 66 -14.67 -1.70 -6.62
N HIS A 67 -13.64 -0.87 -6.82
CA HIS A 67 -13.80 0.50 -7.29
C HIS A 67 -14.52 0.56 -8.63
N ASP A 68 -14.11 -0.24 -9.61
CA ASP A 68 -14.73 -0.24 -10.95
C ASP A 68 -16.21 -0.63 -10.90
N LEU A 69 -16.56 -1.63 -10.07
CA LEU A 69 -17.96 -1.98 -9.82
C LEU A 69 -18.75 -0.79 -9.25
N LEU A 70 -18.21 -0.11 -8.24
CA LEU A 70 -18.85 1.05 -7.64
C LEU A 70 -19.00 2.19 -8.65
N LEU A 71 -17.95 2.47 -9.43
CA LEU A 71 -17.93 3.56 -10.40
C LEU A 71 -19.01 3.36 -11.48
N ILE A 72 -19.16 2.14 -12.01
CA ILE A 72 -20.23 1.80 -12.95
C ILE A 72 -21.59 2.06 -12.31
N LEU A 73 -21.81 1.58 -11.09
CA LEU A 73 -23.08 1.68 -10.39
C LEU A 73 -23.48 3.13 -10.11
N ILE A 74 -22.58 3.94 -9.51
CA ILE A 74 -22.87 5.35 -9.21
C ILE A 74 -23.04 6.16 -10.50
N THR A 75 -22.30 5.84 -11.56
CA THR A 75 -22.47 6.51 -12.87
C THR A 75 -23.86 6.24 -13.45
N LEU A 76 -24.36 5.00 -13.40
CA LEU A 76 -25.71 4.67 -13.86
C LEU A 76 -26.79 5.42 -13.06
N ILE A 77 -26.63 5.49 -11.73
CA ILE A 77 -27.55 6.24 -10.86
C ILE A 77 -27.51 7.74 -11.20
N SER A 78 -26.31 8.32 -11.32
CA SER A 78 -26.14 9.73 -11.67
C SER A 78 -26.74 10.06 -13.03
N LEU A 79 -26.57 9.20 -14.04
CA LEU A 79 -27.19 9.37 -15.36
C LEU A 79 -28.71 9.24 -15.30
N PHE A 80 -29.25 8.33 -14.49
CA PHE A 80 -30.70 8.19 -14.27
C PHE A 80 -31.29 9.46 -13.64
N VAL A 81 -30.67 9.98 -12.58
CA VAL A 81 -31.08 11.22 -11.93
C VAL A 81 -30.98 12.40 -12.89
N LEU A 82 -29.86 12.51 -13.63
CA LEU A 82 -29.66 13.56 -14.62
C LEU A 82 -30.75 13.50 -15.71
N ALA A 83 -31.10 12.31 -16.21
CA ALA A 83 -32.15 12.15 -17.21
C ALA A 83 -33.52 12.60 -16.69
N LEU A 84 -33.87 12.28 -15.43
CA LEU A 84 -35.11 12.75 -14.80
C LEU A 84 -35.11 14.27 -14.62
N LEU A 85 -33.99 14.87 -14.24
CA LEU A 85 -33.86 16.33 -14.12
C LEU A 85 -34.02 17.00 -15.48
N VAL A 86 -33.33 16.52 -16.52
CA VAL A 86 -33.45 17.04 -17.89
C VAL A 86 -34.89 16.87 -18.39
N MET A 87 -35.51 15.71 -18.16
CA MET A 87 -36.92 15.48 -18.50
C MET A 87 -37.81 16.51 -17.81
N THR A 88 -37.58 16.77 -16.52
CA THR A 88 -38.38 17.70 -15.73
C THR A 88 -38.28 19.12 -16.27
N VAL A 89 -37.05 19.58 -16.56
CA VAL A 89 -36.79 20.90 -17.14
C VAL A 89 -37.42 21.05 -18.53
N VAL A 90 -37.34 20.03 -19.38
CA VAL A 90 -37.81 20.13 -20.77
C VAL A 90 -39.33 19.94 -20.87
N LYS A 91 -39.90 19.00 -20.12
CA LYS A 91 -41.31 18.60 -20.23
C LYS A 91 -42.24 19.42 -19.32
N PHE A 92 -41.80 19.73 -18.10
CA PHE A 92 -42.64 20.39 -17.09
C PHE A 92 -42.35 21.87 -16.90
N ARG A 93 -41.59 22.51 -17.80
CA ARG A 93 -41.47 23.98 -17.87
C ARG A 93 -42.84 24.64 -18.08
N GLU A 94 -43.01 25.84 -17.53
CA GLU A 94 -44.25 26.61 -17.56
C GLU A 94 -44.88 26.72 -18.97
N SER A 95 -44.05 27.00 -19.99
CA SER A 95 -44.53 27.11 -21.38
C SER A 95 -45.12 25.83 -21.97
N LYS A 96 -44.75 24.64 -21.47
CA LYS A 96 -45.26 23.34 -21.95
C LYS A 96 -46.22 22.67 -20.97
N ASN A 97 -46.24 23.10 -19.71
CA ASN A 97 -47.11 22.56 -18.66
C ASN A 97 -47.68 23.68 -17.78
N PRO A 98 -48.58 24.54 -18.33
CA PRO A 98 -49.09 25.72 -17.63
C PRO A 98 -50.00 25.40 -16.43
N THR A 99 -50.64 24.22 -16.43
CA THR A 99 -51.47 23.75 -15.31
C THR A 99 -50.79 22.57 -14.62
N PRO A 100 -50.11 22.76 -13.47
CA PRO A 100 -49.40 21.69 -12.79
C PRO A 100 -50.35 20.66 -12.19
N SER A 101 -49.88 19.41 -12.07
CA SER A 101 -50.59 18.38 -11.30
C SER A 101 -50.65 18.75 -9.81
N LYS A 102 -51.71 18.30 -9.14
CA LYS A 102 -51.91 18.48 -7.68
C LYS A 102 -51.65 17.19 -6.89
N THR A 103 -51.18 16.12 -7.53
CA THR A 103 -50.82 14.87 -6.85
C THR A 103 -49.68 15.10 -5.88
N THR A 104 -49.84 14.67 -4.62
CA THR A 104 -48.86 14.92 -3.55
C THR A 104 -48.05 13.70 -3.14
N HIS A 105 -48.57 12.48 -3.34
CA HIS A 105 -47.93 11.25 -2.90
C HIS A 105 -48.31 10.07 -3.81
N ASN A 106 -47.49 9.03 -3.79
CA ASN A 106 -47.76 7.75 -4.44
C ASN A 106 -47.04 6.64 -3.68
N LEU A 107 -47.81 5.89 -2.88
CA LEU A 107 -47.28 4.85 -2.02
C LEU A 107 -46.45 3.80 -2.78
N LEU A 108 -46.90 3.39 -3.97
CA LEU A 108 -46.20 2.36 -4.73
C LEU A 108 -44.83 2.86 -5.20
N LEU A 109 -44.76 4.10 -5.68
CA LEU A 109 -43.50 4.70 -6.12
C LEU A 109 -42.55 4.94 -4.93
N GLU A 110 -43.10 5.36 -3.79
CA GLU A 110 -42.38 5.51 -2.52
C GLU A 110 -41.73 4.21 -2.06
N VAL A 111 -42.48 3.10 -2.10
CA VAL A 111 -41.95 1.78 -1.78
C VAL A 111 -40.85 1.37 -2.76
N VAL A 112 -41.05 1.59 -4.07
CA VAL A 112 -40.06 1.21 -5.09
C VAL A 112 -38.73 1.94 -4.89
N TRP A 113 -38.73 3.27 -4.75
CA TRP A 113 -37.48 4.01 -4.56
C TRP A 113 -36.85 3.83 -3.17
N THR A 114 -37.56 3.21 -2.23
CA THR A 114 -37.00 2.86 -0.92
C THR A 114 -36.36 1.48 -0.96
N VAL A 115 -37.06 0.50 -1.53
CA VAL A 115 -36.58 -0.90 -1.61
C VAL A 115 -35.42 -1.04 -2.60
N VAL A 116 -35.46 -0.37 -3.75
CA VAL A 116 -34.41 -0.50 -4.77
C VAL A 116 -33.04 -0.04 -4.26
N PRO A 117 -32.87 1.14 -3.63
CA PRO A 117 -31.59 1.53 -3.02
C PRO A 117 -31.11 0.58 -1.93
N VAL A 118 -32.02 0.04 -1.11
CA VAL A 118 -31.66 -0.95 -0.08
C VAL A 118 -31.06 -2.21 -0.72
N LEU A 119 -31.68 -2.73 -1.79
CA LEU A 119 -31.14 -3.88 -2.52
C LEU A 119 -29.79 -3.57 -3.18
N ILE A 120 -29.62 -2.36 -3.74
CA ILE A 120 -28.35 -1.89 -4.30
C ILE A 120 -27.25 -1.90 -3.23
N LEU A 121 -27.53 -1.39 -2.03
CA LEU A 121 -26.56 -1.38 -0.92
C LEU A 121 -26.18 -2.79 -0.48
N VAL A 122 -27.13 -3.73 -0.45
CA VAL A 122 -26.83 -5.15 -0.13
C VAL A 122 -25.87 -5.76 -1.16
N VAL A 123 -26.07 -5.49 -2.45
CA VAL A 123 -25.18 -5.98 -3.51
C VAL A 123 -23.75 -5.43 -3.36
N ILE A 124 -23.62 -4.16 -2.95
CA ILE A 124 -22.32 -3.51 -2.70
C ILE A 124 -21.64 -4.07 -1.43
N ALA A 125 -22.42 -4.32 -0.37
CA ALA A 125 -21.89 -4.69 0.94
C ALA A 125 -21.16 -6.05 0.94
N VAL A 126 -21.65 -7.04 0.19
CA VAL A 126 -21.08 -8.39 0.19
C VAL A 126 -19.61 -8.44 -0.29
N PRO A 127 -19.24 -7.93 -1.48
CA PRO A 127 -17.84 -7.86 -1.89
C PRO A 127 -17.04 -6.90 -1.01
N SER A 128 -17.63 -5.80 -0.55
CA SER A 128 -16.97 -4.82 0.32
C SER A 128 -16.48 -5.45 1.63
N PHE A 129 -17.32 -6.20 2.34
CA PHE A 129 -16.92 -6.84 3.59
C PHE A 129 -15.84 -7.91 3.39
N ARG A 130 -15.89 -8.68 2.29
CA ARG A 130 -14.84 -9.65 1.98
C ARG A 130 -13.49 -8.98 1.78
N LEU A 131 -13.47 -7.88 1.04
CA LEU A 131 -12.27 -7.08 0.82
C LEU A 131 -11.76 -6.46 2.13
N LEU A 132 -12.65 -5.90 2.95
CA LEU A 132 -12.30 -5.31 4.25
C LEU A 132 -11.55 -6.30 5.16
N TYR A 133 -12.04 -7.54 5.26
CA TYR A 133 -11.35 -8.56 6.07
C TYR A 133 -10.02 -9.01 5.45
N TYR A 134 -9.92 -8.98 4.12
CA TYR A 134 -8.68 -9.31 3.41
C TYR A 134 -7.61 -8.22 3.61
N THR A 135 -7.99 -6.95 3.63
CA THR A 135 -7.08 -5.83 3.87
C THR A 135 -6.61 -5.75 5.32
N ASP A 136 -7.48 -6.12 6.27
CA ASP A 136 -7.20 -6.01 7.71
C ASP A 136 -6.19 -7.06 8.22
N LYS A 137 -6.29 -8.29 7.72
CA LYS A 137 -5.49 -9.41 8.24
C LYS A 137 -4.51 -9.93 7.20
N ALA A 138 -3.22 -9.91 7.57
CA ALA A 138 -2.19 -10.59 6.80
C ALA A 138 -2.57 -12.08 6.60
N PRO A 139 -2.58 -12.58 5.35
CA PRO A 139 -2.88 -13.98 5.12
C PRO A 139 -1.79 -14.85 5.76
N GLU A 140 -2.20 -15.70 6.69
CA GLU A 140 -1.32 -16.70 7.29
C GLU A 140 -0.85 -17.69 6.21
N PRO A 141 0.44 -18.02 6.13
CA PRO A 141 0.93 -18.97 5.14
C PRO A 141 0.23 -20.32 5.34
N THR A 142 -0.20 -20.94 4.24
CA THR A 142 -0.84 -22.25 4.29
C THR A 142 0.13 -23.32 4.81
N VAL A 143 -0.38 -24.48 5.25
CA VAL A 143 0.47 -25.60 5.74
C VAL A 143 1.51 -26.00 4.69
N ALA A 144 1.13 -26.03 3.40
CA ALA A 144 2.04 -26.32 2.30
C ALA A 144 3.11 -25.23 2.12
N GLU A 145 2.75 -23.96 2.30
CA GLU A 145 3.69 -22.84 2.21
C GLU A 145 4.64 -22.79 3.39
N LYS A 146 4.16 -23.08 4.61
CA LYS A 146 5.02 -23.25 5.80
C LYS A 146 5.99 -24.42 5.60
N ALA A 147 5.51 -25.54 5.03
CA ALA A 147 6.36 -26.69 4.69
C ALA A 147 7.39 -26.35 3.59
N ALA A 148 7.07 -25.43 2.68
CA ALA A 148 8.01 -24.88 1.70
C ALA A 148 8.92 -23.77 2.26
N GLY A 149 8.89 -23.53 3.58
CA GLY A 149 9.73 -22.54 4.26
C GLY A 149 9.29 -21.08 4.08
N LYS A 150 8.09 -20.81 3.54
CA LYS A 150 7.55 -19.45 3.46
C LYS A 150 7.10 -18.98 4.85
N THR A 151 7.70 -17.90 5.31
CA THR A 151 7.34 -17.22 6.55
C THR A 151 6.76 -15.83 6.26
N VAL A 152 6.02 -15.28 7.22
CA VAL A 152 5.63 -13.87 7.18
C VAL A 152 6.83 -13.05 7.66
N MET A 153 7.36 -12.22 6.79
CA MET A 153 8.41 -11.26 7.13
C MET A 153 7.79 -10.08 7.88
N THR A 154 8.51 -9.53 8.86
CA THR A 154 8.06 -8.36 9.62
C THR A 154 9.01 -7.19 9.40
N VAL A 155 8.44 -6.04 9.09
CA VAL A 155 9.13 -4.75 9.03
C VAL A 155 8.37 -3.76 9.90
N LYS A 156 9.08 -2.89 10.62
CA LYS A 156 8.46 -1.78 11.34
C LYS A 156 8.81 -0.47 10.64
N ALA A 157 7.82 0.32 10.32
CA ALA A 157 7.96 1.68 9.81
C ALA A 157 7.59 2.68 10.92
N VAL A 158 8.46 3.65 11.17
CA VAL A 158 8.26 4.70 12.17
C VAL A 158 8.29 6.06 11.47
N GLY A 159 7.21 6.84 11.60
CA GLY A 159 7.14 8.22 11.12
C GLY A 159 7.81 9.20 12.09
N HIS A 160 8.57 10.14 11.53
CA HIS A 160 9.21 11.26 12.22
C HIS A 160 9.00 12.54 11.40
N GLN A 161 9.10 13.71 12.01
CA GLN A 161 9.14 15.01 11.32
C GLN A 161 10.54 15.24 10.73
N TRP A 162 10.76 15.18 9.41
CA TRP A 162 9.89 14.72 8.32
C TRP A 162 10.64 13.68 7.49
N TYR A 163 10.65 12.44 7.99
CA TYR A 163 11.30 11.29 7.36
C TYR A 163 10.73 9.98 7.95
N TRP A 164 11.08 8.85 7.34
CA TRP A 164 10.70 7.53 7.85
C TRP A 164 11.92 6.79 8.36
N SER A 165 11.78 5.98 9.41
CA SER A 165 12.79 4.99 9.77
C SER A 165 12.22 3.58 9.70
N TYR A 166 13.00 2.64 9.20
CA TYR A 166 12.59 1.25 9.06
C TYR A 166 13.43 0.34 9.95
N GLU A 167 12.78 -0.62 10.61
CA GLU A 167 13.44 -1.67 11.38
C GLU A 167 13.11 -3.06 10.80
N TYR A 168 14.14 -3.85 10.51
CA TYR A 168 14.05 -5.21 9.99
C TYR A 168 14.56 -6.19 11.04
N SER A 169 13.75 -7.20 11.38
CA SER A 169 14.18 -8.31 12.21
C SER A 169 15.15 -9.20 11.43
N THR A 170 16.35 -9.42 11.98
CA THR A 170 17.36 -10.28 11.36
C THR A 170 17.46 -11.62 12.08
N ALA A 171 17.93 -12.66 11.37
CA ALA A 171 18.16 -13.98 11.96
C ALA A 171 19.32 -13.98 12.99
N GLU A 172 20.17 -12.96 12.99
CA GLU A 172 21.38 -12.84 13.81
C GLU A 172 21.12 -12.25 15.21
N GLY A 173 19.85 -12.08 15.62
CA GLY A 173 19.49 -11.67 16.98
C GLY A 173 19.52 -10.14 17.23
N GLY A 174 19.41 -9.33 16.18
CA GLY A 174 19.24 -7.88 16.28
C GLY A 174 18.28 -7.31 15.22
N LYS A 175 17.90 -6.03 15.36
CA LYS A 175 17.09 -5.31 14.38
C LYS A 175 17.98 -4.36 13.58
N LEU A 176 18.01 -4.52 12.26
CA LEU A 176 18.63 -3.55 11.36
C LEU A 176 17.71 -2.33 11.30
N ARG A 177 18.22 -1.15 11.65
CA ARG A 177 17.48 0.11 11.59
C ARG A 177 18.17 1.09 10.65
N PHE A 178 17.40 1.77 9.80
CA PHE A 178 17.91 2.89 9.02
C PHE A 178 16.85 3.97 8.81
N GLU A 179 17.32 5.16 8.42
CA GLU A 179 16.50 6.32 8.13
C GLU A 179 16.40 6.54 6.62
N SER A 180 15.22 6.94 6.17
CA SER A 180 14.84 7.19 4.79
C SER A 180 14.33 8.62 4.68
N ARG A 181 15.17 9.49 4.12
CA ARG A 181 14.88 10.90 3.87
C ARG A 181 14.67 11.12 2.38
N ILE A 182 13.93 12.17 2.04
CA ILE A 182 13.75 12.58 0.64
C ILE A 182 15.11 12.81 -0.04
N ALA A 183 15.29 12.24 -1.23
CA ALA A 183 16.54 12.35 -1.98
C ALA A 183 16.74 13.76 -2.56
N CYS A 184 15.65 14.39 -2.98
CA CYS A 184 15.64 15.80 -3.33
C CYS A 184 14.23 16.39 -3.24
N ARG A 185 14.13 17.60 -2.68
CA ARG A 185 12.87 18.34 -2.50
C ARG A 185 12.29 18.95 -3.77
N GLY A 186 13.09 19.08 -4.83
CA GLY A 186 12.62 19.62 -6.10
C GLY A 186 12.42 21.14 -6.10
N THR A 187 12.31 21.69 -7.32
CA THR A 187 12.70 23.06 -7.64
C THR A 187 11.57 24.09 -7.57
N ILE A 188 11.82 25.14 -6.78
CA ILE A 188 11.48 26.55 -7.08
C ILE A 188 12.71 27.41 -6.74
N ASP A 189 13.46 27.04 -5.71
CA ASP A 189 14.71 27.69 -5.29
C ASP A 189 15.94 27.22 -6.11
N PRO A 190 16.80 28.14 -6.59
CA PRO A 190 18.11 27.82 -7.18
C PRO A 190 19.03 26.95 -6.32
N GLU A 191 18.98 27.04 -4.99
CA GLU A 191 19.81 26.20 -4.10
C GLU A 191 19.34 24.74 -4.12
N ASN A 192 18.03 24.49 -4.04
CA ASN A 192 17.44 23.14 -4.13
C ASN A 192 17.63 22.48 -5.50
N ARG A 193 17.91 23.27 -6.55
CA ARG A 193 18.25 22.71 -7.87
C ARG A 193 19.59 21.98 -7.86
N LYS A 194 20.60 22.52 -7.16
CA LYS A 194 21.93 21.87 -7.05
C LYS A 194 21.86 20.57 -6.26
N GLU A 195 21.08 20.55 -5.17
CA GLU A 195 20.81 19.33 -4.38
C GLU A 195 20.27 18.20 -5.28
N CYS A 196 19.28 18.50 -6.13
CA CYS A 196 18.73 17.54 -7.10
C CYS A 196 19.76 17.10 -8.15
N GLU A 197 20.59 18.01 -8.66
CA GLU A 197 21.63 17.67 -9.65
C GLU A 197 22.69 16.73 -9.06
N GLU A 198 23.06 16.92 -7.79
CA GLU A 198 23.99 16.06 -7.06
C GLU A 198 23.37 14.71 -6.72
N ALA A 199 22.11 14.70 -6.23
CA ALA A 199 21.35 13.47 -6.00
C ALA A 199 21.19 12.66 -7.30
N ASN A 200 20.95 13.31 -8.43
CA ASN A 200 20.89 12.63 -9.73
C ASN A 200 22.19 11.93 -10.10
N LYS A 201 23.36 12.52 -9.80
CA LYS A 201 24.65 11.86 -10.08
C LYS A 201 24.79 10.55 -9.29
N SER A 202 24.45 10.56 -8.01
CA SER A 202 24.53 9.36 -7.16
C SER A 202 23.47 8.31 -7.54
N PHE A 203 22.25 8.75 -7.86
CA PHE A 203 21.18 7.86 -8.32
C PHE A 203 21.47 7.22 -9.67
N GLN A 204 22.02 7.97 -10.63
CA GLN A 204 22.41 7.40 -11.92
C GLN A 204 23.51 6.34 -11.75
N ALA A 205 24.48 6.58 -10.86
CA ALA A 205 25.53 5.61 -10.55
C ALA A 205 24.98 4.34 -9.87
N LYS A 206 24.04 4.47 -8.92
CA LYS A 206 23.51 3.36 -8.11
C LYS A 206 22.35 2.61 -8.77
N HIS A 207 21.45 3.34 -9.43
CA HIS A 207 20.15 2.88 -9.90
C HIS A 207 19.96 2.97 -11.41
N LYS A 208 20.89 3.60 -12.15
CA LYS A 208 20.83 3.78 -13.61
C LYS A 208 19.54 4.48 -14.09
N ARG A 209 19.03 5.41 -13.26
CA ARG A 209 17.88 6.27 -13.54
C ARG A 209 18.04 7.60 -12.81
N ASP A 210 17.30 8.60 -13.28
CA ASP A 210 17.19 9.88 -12.58
C ASP A 210 16.32 9.76 -11.33
N VAL A 211 16.52 10.71 -10.41
CA VAL A 211 15.68 10.94 -9.24
C VAL A 211 14.30 11.42 -9.70
N ILE A 212 13.27 10.76 -9.19
CA ILE A 212 11.89 11.17 -9.32
C ILE A 212 11.59 12.15 -8.20
N ARG A 213 11.35 13.40 -8.61
CA ARG A 213 11.08 14.53 -7.73
C ARG A 213 9.98 14.21 -6.71
N LEU A 214 10.23 14.52 -5.43
CA LEU A 214 9.30 14.30 -4.30
C LEU A 214 8.92 12.84 -3.98
N LEU A 215 9.48 11.84 -4.68
CA LEU A 215 9.15 10.43 -4.45
C LEU A 215 10.36 9.60 -4.02
N ASP A 216 11.53 9.90 -4.56
CA ASP A 216 12.75 9.17 -4.21
C ASP A 216 13.32 9.55 -2.85
N VAL A 217 14.03 8.58 -2.27
CA VAL A 217 14.65 8.65 -0.94
C VAL A 217 16.10 8.18 -0.99
N ASP A 218 16.92 8.66 -0.07
CA ASP A 218 18.32 8.26 0.08
C ASP A 218 18.49 6.74 0.31
N ASN A 219 17.67 6.19 1.20
CA ASN A 219 17.65 4.79 1.59
C ASN A 219 16.25 4.19 1.41
N GLU A 220 16.04 3.47 0.31
CA GLU A 220 14.77 2.79 0.08
C GLU A 220 14.50 1.64 1.06
N MET A 221 13.22 1.43 1.39
CA MET A 221 12.74 0.17 1.94
C MET A 221 12.97 -0.93 0.89
N VAL A 222 13.45 -2.11 1.26
CA VAL A 222 13.68 -3.21 0.31
C VAL A 222 12.92 -4.46 0.74
N LEU A 223 12.09 -5.00 -0.14
CA LEU A 223 11.30 -6.21 0.13
C LEU A 223 11.56 -7.28 -0.95
N PRO A 224 11.50 -8.57 -0.61
CA PRO A 224 11.52 -9.64 -1.60
C PRO A 224 10.15 -9.76 -2.30
N VAL A 225 10.18 -10.02 -3.61
CA VAL A 225 8.99 -10.35 -4.40
C VAL A 225 8.34 -11.64 -3.90
N ASP A 226 7.01 -11.73 -4.00
CA ASP A 226 6.15 -12.84 -3.58
C ASP A 226 6.20 -13.23 -2.09
N ALA A 227 6.90 -12.45 -1.27
CA ALA A 227 6.87 -12.59 0.18
C ALA A 227 5.70 -11.80 0.79
N THR A 228 4.96 -12.44 1.70
CA THR A 228 4.00 -11.73 2.56
C THR A 228 4.76 -10.99 3.65
N VAL A 229 4.67 -9.67 3.63
CA VAL A 229 5.35 -8.78 4.58
C VAL A 229 4.29 -8.11 5.45
N ARG A 230 4.38 -8.34 6.76
CA ARG A 230 3.64 -7.59 7.78
C ARG A 230 4.40 -6.32 8.10
N VAL A 231 3.73 -5.18 8.01
CA VAL A 231 4.29 -3.87 8.28
C VAL A 231 3.64 -3.31 9.53
N TYR A 232 4.42 -3.19 10.60
CA TYR A 232 4.02 -2.47 11.80
C TYR A 232 4.28 -0.99 11.61
N VAL A 233 3.27 -0.15 11.83
CA VAL A 233 3.35 1.29 11.58
C VAL A 233 3.07 2.05 12.87
N THR A 234 3.96 2.97 13.21
CA THR A 234 3.84 3.85 14.39
C THR A 234 4.57 5.17 14.13
N ALA A 235 4.51 6.13 15.05
CA ALA A 235 5.21 7.39 14.95
C ALA A 235 5.94 7.74 16.25
N ALA A 236 7.02 8.53 16.12
CA ALA A 236 7.80 8.99 17.26
C ALA A 236 7.35 10.35 17.81
N ASP A 237 6.67 11.17 17.00
CA ASP A 237 6.32 12.55 17.31
C ASP A 237 4.82 12.86 17.12
N VAL A 238 4.39 13.19 15.90
CA VAL A 238 3.02 13.52 15.51
C VAL A 238 2.41 12.39 14.68
N ILE A 239 1.14 12.52 14.31
CA ILE A 239 0.51 11.54 13.44
C ILE A 239 1.06 11.70 12.02
N HIS A 240 1.37 10.57 11.37
CA HIS A 240 1.66 10.47 9.94
C HIS A 240 0.78 9.37 9.34
N ALA A 241 0.89 9.10 8.04
CA ALA A 241 0.29 7.90 7.46
C ALA A 241 1.23 7.27 6.44
N TRP A 242 1.47 5.97 6.62
CA TRP A 242 2.27 5.16 5.71
C TRP A 242 1.36 4.62 4.61
N THR A 243 1.66 4.96 3.35
CA THR A 243 0.88 4.52 2.20
C THR A 243 1.77 4.23 1.01
N ILE A 244 1.38 3.23 0.21
CA ILE A 244 1.93 2.97 -1.12
C ILE A 244 0.72 2.68 -2.04
N PRO A 245 0.29 3.63 -2.89
CA PRO A 245 -0.93 3.49 -3.69
C PRO A 245 -0.98 2.22 -4.53
N ALA A 246 0.11 1.87 -5.23
CA ALA A 246 0.17 0.65 -6.04
C ALA A 246 0.00 -0.66 -5.24
N SER A 247 0.17 -0.60 -3.91
CA SER A 247 -0.02 -1.74 -3.02
C SER A 247 -1.41 -1.82 -2.38
N GLY A 248 -2.19 -0.74 -2.42
CA GLY A 248 -3.47 -0.62 -1.72
C GLY A 248 -3.34 -0.45 -0.20
N ALA A 249 -2.12 -0.44 0.35
CA ALA A 249 -1.90 -0.26 1.77
C ALA A 249 -1.88 1.23 2.12
N LYS A 250 -2.71 1.62 3.10
CA LYS A 250 -2.65 2.89 3.81
C LYS A 250 -2.98 2.64 5.27
N VAL A 251 -2.13 3.09 6.18
CA VAL A 251 -2.38 3.01 7.61
C VAL A 251 -1.73 4.17 8.35
N ASP A 252 -2.42 4.69 9.35
CA ASP A 252 -1.92 5.81 10.14
C ASP A 252 -0.81 5.36 11.08
N ALA A 253 0.21 6.21 11.20
CA ALA A 253 1.30 6.11 12.15
C ALA A 253 0.96 7.00 13.35
N VAL A 254 0.43 6.40 14.40
CA VAL A 254 -0.07 7.13 15.58
C VAL A 254 0.93 7.00 16.73
N PRO A 255 1.42 8.10 17.33
CA PRO A 255 2.30 8.03 18.49
C PRO A 255 1.66 7.26 19.65
N GLY A 256 2.41 6.33 20.24
CA GLY A 256 1.92 5.50 21.35
C GLY A 256 1.05 4.30 20.95
N GLN A 257 0.78 4.09 19.66
CA GLN A 257 0.08 2.91 19.15
C GLN A 257 0.88 2.25 18.03
N THR A 258 0.80 0.92 17.91
CA THR A 258 1.38 0.18 16.79
C THR A 258 0.25 -0.39 15.96
N ASN A 259 0.03 0.19 14.79
CA ASN A 259 -0.90 -0.33 13.80
C ASN A 259 -0.21 -1.39 12.94
N GLU A 260 -1.01 -2.19 12.26
CA GLU A 260 -0.53 -3.25 11.37
C GLU A 260 -1.18 -3.10 10.00
N THR A 261 -0.40 -3.33 8.94
CA THR A 261 -0.90 -3.61 7.60
C THR A 261 -0.02 -4.70 6.98
N TRP A 262 -0.35 -5.13 5.77
CA TRP A 262 0.44 -6.13 5.07
C TRP A 262 0.52 -5.86 3.57
N VAL A 263 1.60 -6.32 2.96
CA VAL A 263 1.84 -6.20 1.52
C VAL A 263 2.45 -7.49 0.97
N ARG A 264 2.10 -7.83 -0.28
CA ARG A 264 2.75 -8.89 -1.05
C ARG A 264 2.86 -8.47 -2.50
N PHE A 265 4.04 -7.99 -2.88
CA PHE A 265 4.31 -7.54 -4.24
C PHE A 265 4.58 -8.73 -5.15
N THR A 266 3.92 -8.78 -6.31
CA THR A 266 4.01 -9.90 -7.26
C THR A 266 5.02 -9.65 -8.39
N ARG A 267 5.63 -8.47 -8.43
CA ARG A 267 6.56 -8.05 -9.47
C ARG A 267 7.72 -7.24 -8.87
N PRO A 268 8.99 -7.53 -9.25
CA PRO A 268 10.11 -6.67 -8.91
C PRO A 268 9.95 -5.28 -9.53
N GLY A 269 10.48 -4.26 -8.85
CA GLY A 269 10.35 -2.88 -9.29
C GLY A 269 10.46 -1.87 -8.16
N TRP A 270 10.24 -0.61 -8.50
CA TRP A 270 10.16 0.53 -7.59
C TRP A 270 8.70 0.90 -7.36
N TYR A 271 8.36 1.17 -6.12
CA TYR A 271 7.03 1.56 -5.69
C TYR A 271 7.17 2.76 -4.76
N PHE A 272 6.32 3.76 -4.97
CA PHE A 272 6.40 5.02 -4.27
C PHE A 272 5.14 5.31 -3.47
N GLY A 273 5.33 6.06 -2.39
CA GLY A 273 4.29 6.54 -1.52
C GLY A 273 4.64 7.92 -0.97
N GLN A 274 3.66 8.58 -0.36
CA GLN A 274 3.84 9.87 0.31
C GLN A 274 3.10 9.85 1.65
N CYS A 275 3.55 10.64 2.62
CA CYS A 275 2.78 10.81 3.85
C CYS A 275 1.35 11.28 3.53
N SER A 276 0.35 10.63 4.12
CA SER A 276 -1.07 10.88 3.80
C SER A 276 -1.90 11.31 5.02
N GLU A 277 -1.24 11.88 6.01
CA GLU A 277 -1.83 12.53 7.18
C GLU A 277 -1.02 13.79 7.53
N ILE A 278 -1.70 14.91 7.78
CA ILE A 278 -1.04 16.22 7.93
C ILE A 278 -0.11 16.24 9.15
N CYS A 279 1.20 16.43 8.92
CA CYS A 279 2.23 16.26 9.96
C CYS A 279 3.17 17.49 10.14
N GLY A 280 2.79 18.65 9.61
CA GLY A 280 3.52 19.92 9.78
C GLY A 280 4.11 20.48 8.48
N GLN A 281 5.13 21.33 8.62
CA GLN A 281 5.69 22.14 7.54
C GLN A 281 6.16 21.32 6.33
N ASP A 282 6.94 20.26 6.57
CA ASP A 282 7.49 19.45 5.48
C ASP A 282 6.63 18.19 5.19
N HIS A 283 5.32 18.24 5.45
CA HIS A 283 4.40 17.12 5.20
C HIS A 283 4.52 16.53 3.77
N ALA A 284 4.68 17.39 2.76
CA ALA A 284 4.82 16.98 1.37
C ALA A 284 6.22 16.42 1.00
N PHE A 285 7.20 16.49 1.91
CA PHE A 285 8.62 16.20 1.63
C PHE A 285 9.16 15.00 2.41
N MET A 286 8.29 14.06 2.80
CA MET A 286 8.67 12.81 3.45
C MET A 286 8.09 11.57 2.73
N PRO A 287 8.57 11.28 1.50
CA PRO A 287 8.06 10.18 0.71
C PRO A 287 8.51 8.82 1.25
N ILE A 288 7.90 7.78 0.69
CA ILE A 288 8.20 6.37 0.94
C ILE A 288 8.74 5.81 -0.38
N GLY A 289 10.03 5.50 -0.43
CA GLY A 289 10.61 4.76 -1.55
C GLY A 289 10.75 3.28 -1.19
N LEU A 290 10.18 2.41 -2.01
CA LEU A 290 10.25 0.95 -1.85
C LEU A 290 10.82 0.31 -3.12
N ARG A 291 11.84 -0.52 -2.97
CA ARG A 291 12.34 -1.41 -4.03
C ARG A 291 11.99 -2.86 -3.71
N VAL A 292 11.29 -3.51 -4.63
CA VAL A 292 11.00 -4.94 -4.58
C VAL A 292 11.98 -5.67 -5.48
N VAL A 293 12.65 -6.68 -4.93
CA VAL A 293 13.73 -7.42 -5.59
C VAL A 293 13.54 -8.93 -5.51
N THR A 294 14.38 -9.67 -6.23
CA THR A 294 14.45 -11.13 -6.08
C THR A 294 14.91 -11.54 -4.68
N ALA A 295 14.66 -12.79 -4.28
CA ALA A 295 15.06 -13.28 -2.96
C ALA A 295 16.59 -13.26 -2.77
N GLU A 296 17.34 -13.50 -3.85
CA GLU A 296 18.80 -13.47 -3.88
C GLU A 296 19.33 -12.04 -3.67
N GLU A 297 18.78 -11.07 -4.41
CA GLU A 297 19.12 -9.65 -4.26
C GLU A 297 18.74 -9.12 -2.88
N TYR A 298 17.60 -9.56 -2.33
CA TYR A 298 17.19 -9.19 -0.97
C TYR A 298 18.20 -9.68 0.07
N LYS A 299 18.65 -10.95 -0.03
CA LYS A 299 19.68 -11.50 0.88
C LYS A 299 21.01 -10.74 0.76
N ALA A 300 21.43 -10.45 -0.47
CA ALA A 300 22.65 -9.68 -0.71
C ALA A 300 22.57 -8.26 -0.14
N TRP A 301 21.43 -7.59 -0.36
CA TRP A 301 21.16 -6.27 0.22
C TRP A 301 21.16 -6.31 1.74
N LEU A 302 20.49 -7.29 2.36
CA LEU A 302 20.40 -7.40 3.81
C LEU A 302 21.78 -7.61 4.45
N ALA A 303 22.62 -8.46 3.86
CA ALA A 303 23.99 -8.68 4.33
C ALA A 303 24.85 -7.41 4.21
N ALA A 304 24.74 -6.69 3.09
CA ALA A 304 25.46 -5.43 2.90
C ALA A 304 24.98 -4.34 3.86
N ALA A 305 23.66 -4.22 4.07
CA ALA A 305 23.07 -3.27 5.00
C ALA A 305 23.46 -3.56 6.45
N TRP A 306 23.50 -4.84 6.82
CA TRP A 306 23.97 -5.28 8.13
C TRP A 306 25.43 -4.90 8.38
N LYS A 307 26.31 -5.16 7.41
CA LYS A 307 27.72 -4.78 7.48
C LYS A 307 27.88 -3.27 7.66
N LYS A 308 27.15 -2.46 6.89
CA LYS A 308 27.13 -1.00 7.04
C LYS A 308 26.68 -0.55 8.43
N ALA A 309 25.65 -1.20 8.98
CA ALA A 309 25.13 -0.92 10.31
C ALA A 309 26.12 -1.22 11.44
N THR A 310 27.05 -2.14 11.23
CA THR A 310 28.06 -2.53 12.23
C THR A 310 29.39 -1.79 12.09
N GLU A 311 29.74 -1.30 10.90
CA GLU A 311 31.09 -0.77 10.60
C GLU A 311 31.13 0.75 10.38
N ASP A 312 30.16 1.35 9.68
CA ASP A 312 30.28 2.74 9.17
C ASP A 312 29.18 3.70 9.67
N SER A 313 28.09 3.23 10.28
CA SER A 313 26.99 4.03 10.87
C SER A 313 26.38 5.13 9.98
N ASP A 314 26.51 5.01 8.66
CA ASP A 314 25.98 5.96 7.65
C ASP A 314 24.44 5.86 7.55
N GLY A 315 23.75 6.31 8.60
CA GLY A 315 22.29 6.21 8.74
C GLY A 315 21.76 4.81 9.07
N PHE A 316 22.61 3.78 9.07
CA PHE A 316 22.29 2.40 9.47
C PHE A 316 22.79 2.11 10.90
N SER A 317 21.99 1.40 11.69
CA SER A 317 22.31 1.02 13.06
C SER A 317 21.75 -0.36 13.40
N VAL A 318 22.38 -1.07 14.34
CA VAL A 318 21.86 -2.32 14.89
C VAL A 318 21.23 -2.05 16.25
N VAL A 319 19.91 -2.19 16.33
CA VAL A 319 19.18 -2.16 17.60
C VAL A 319 19.18 -3.58 18.17
N ARG A 320 20.02 -3.83 19.17
CA ARG A 320 19.97 -5.06 19.97
C ARG A 320 18.89 -4.88 21.02
N GLU A 321 17.95 -5.83 21.11
CA GLU A 321 17.04 -5.81 22.26
C GLU A 321 17.87 -5.94 23.53
N PRO A 322 17.59 -5.16 24.59
CA PRO A 322 18.23 -5.38 25.87
C PRO A 322 17.96 -6.84 26.24
N GLN A 323 19.02 -7.63 26.39
CA GLN A 323 18.87 -8.97 26.93
C GLN A 323 18.04 -8.83 28.21
N LYS A 324 16.95 -9.59 28.32
CA LYS A 324 16.30 -9.78 29.61
C LYS A 324 17.39 -10.32 30.52
N THR A 325 18.02 -9.44 31.30
CA THR A 325 18.88 -9.88 32.38
C THR A 325 17.95 -10.69 33.25
N ALA A 326 18.17 -12.01 33.26
CA ALA A 326 17.54 -12.87 34.24
C ALA A 326 17.85 -12.20 35.57
N ARG A 327 16.83 -11.67 36.25
CA ARG A 327 16.98 -11.19 37.61
C ARG A 327 17.35 -12.42 38.43
N THR A 328 18.63 -12.72 38.57
CA THR A 328 19.18 -13.51 39.67
C THR A 328 19.13 -12.63 40.91
N GLY A 329 17.91 -12.27 41.32
CA GLY A 329 17.64 -11.64 42.59
C GLY A 329 17.38 -12.75 43.59
N THR A 330 18.36 -13.03 44.44
CA THR A 330 18.15 -13.80 45.67
C THR A 330 16.96 -13.20 46.42
N PRO A 331 15.99 -14.00 46.92
CA PRO A 331 14.83 -13.44 47.61
C PRO A 331 15.31 -12.77 48.90
N VAL A 332 15.20 -11.45 48.97
CA VAL A 332 15.31 -10.73 50.25
C VAL A 332 14.05 -11.07 51.03
N LYS A 333 14.20 -11.82 52.13
CA LYS A 333 13.12 -12.08 53.09
C LYS A 333 12.65 -10.75 53.68
N GLY A 334 11.57 -10.21 53.14
CA GLY A 334 10.85 -9.08 53.72
C GLY A 334 9.95 -9.52 54.87
N THR A 335 10.10 -8.86 56.01
CA THR A 335 9.25 -8.90 57.20
C THR A 335 7.76 -8.75 56.84
N PRO A 336 6.83 -9.50 57.45
CA PRO A 336 5.41 -9.42 57.09
C PRO A 336 4.81 -8.07 57.50
N ALA A 337 4.24 -7.37 56.53
CA ALA A 337 3.43 -6.19 56.76
C ALA A 337 2.18 -6.58 57.57
N ARG A 338 2.01 -5.96 58.74
CA ARG A 338 0.79 -6.05 59.54
C ARG A 338 -0.36 -5.36 58.79
N ILE A 339 -1.37 -6.14 58.41
CA ILE A 339 -2.68 -5.63 58.04
C ILE A 339 -3.36 -5.16 59.33
N ALA A 340 -3.55 -3.86 59.50
CA ALA A 340 -4.44 -3.31 60.51
C ALA A 340 -5.81 -3.08 59.86
N ALA A 341 -6.78 -3.90 60.25
CA ALA A 341 -8.20 -3.67 60.02
C ALA A 341 -8.80 -3.01 61.27
N ALA A 342 -9.46 -1.86 61.10
CA ALA A 342 -10.46 -1.24 61.97
C ALA A 342 -10.73 0.18 61.42
N SER A 343 -11.93 0.77 61.38
CA SER A 343 -13.30 0.36 61.72
C SER A 343 -14.23 1.42 61.12
N ALA A 344 -15.49 1.06 60.93
CA ALA A 344 -16.59 1.97 60.65
C ALA A 344 -16.70 3.14 61.66
N GLN A 345 -17.11 4.33 61.21
CA GLN A 345 -18.30 5.04 61.70
C GLN A 345 -18.43 6.46 61.11
N ARG A 346 -19.68 6.77 60.75
CA ARG A 346 -20.32 8.04 60.32
C ARG A 346 -20.20 8.47 58.87
#